data_AF-A0A8T8LP21-F1
#
_entry.id   AF-A0A8T8LP21-F1
#
_cell.length_a   1.000
_cell.length_b   1.000
_cell.length_c   1.000
_cell.angle_alpha   90.00
_cell.angle_beta   90.00
_cell.angle_gamma   90.00
#
_symmetry.space_group_name_H-M   'P 1'
#
loop_
_entity.id
_entity.type
_entity.pdbx_description
1 polymer ?
#
loop_
_entity_poly.entity_id
_entity_poly.type
_entity_poly.pdbx_seq_one_letter_code
_entity_poly.pdbx_strand_id
1 'polypeptide(L)'
;MTDADDEAGESGRAESADGDEREDPLAAAGVDPVVPEDASDAEFPVDDEVREFLRDVAEDVRGDSSESKQLSAVLYRVSDLYDEGEETSPEEIYLNVRHIMRIKSEGGLRR
;
A
#
# COMPACT_ATOMS: atom_id res chain seq x y z
N MET A 1 54.37 15.90 5.43
CA MET A 1 53.11 15.95 6.19
C MET A 1 52.11 15.19 5.37
N THR A 2 52.00 13.91 5.68
CA THR A 2 50.94 13.00 5.26
C THR A 2 49.75 13.28 6.17
N ASP A 3 48.52 13.30 5.66
CA ASP A 3 47.28 12.95 6.37
C ASP A 3 46.08 13.33 5.51
N ALA A 4 45.38 12.33 4.98
CA ALA A 4 43.93 12.30 4.76
C ALA A 4 43.59 10.98 4.04
N ASP A 5 43.57 9.91 4.82
CA ASP A 5 42.83 8.68 4.52
C ASP A 5 41.33 9.00 4.53
N ASP A 6 40.68 8.89 3.37
CA ASP A 6 39.20 8.93 3.24
C ASP A 6 38.74 7.48 3.00
N GLU A 7 38.68 6.72 4.11
CA GLU A 7 38.07 5.40 4.17
C GLU A 7 36.54 5.56 4.15
N ALA A 8 35.97 5.57 2.95
CA ALA A 8 34.52 5.52 2.74
C ALA A 8 33.99 4.16 3.20
N GLY A 9 33.43 4.16 4.41
CA GLY A 9 32.88 3.01 5.10
C GLY A 9 31.89 2.20 4.26
N GLU A 10 32.19 0.92 4.21
CA GLU A 10 31.33 -0.18 3.78
C GLU A 10 30.04 -0.16 4.63
N SER A 11 29.01 0.52 4.15
CA SER A 11 27.67 0.42 4.74
C SER A 11 27.08 -0.92 4.31
N GLY A 12 27.24 -1.88 5.22
CA GLY A 12 26.62 -3.20 5.15
C GLY A 12 25.17 -3.08 4.71
N ARG A 13 24.93 -3.54 3.48
CA ARG A 13 23.61 -3.81 2.93
C ARG A 13 22.92 -4.69 3.95
N ALA A 14 22.00 -4.10 4.70
CA ALA A 14 21.22 -4.77 5.72
C ALA A 14 20.64 -6.05 5.10
N GLU A 15 21.14 -7.16 5.62
CA GLU A 15 20.64 -8.50 5.40
C GLU A 15 19.15 -8.45 5.71
N SER A 16 18.33 -8.46 4.66
CA SER A 16 16.88 -8.54 4.81
C SER A 16 16.61 -9.92 5.38
N ALA A 17 16.24 -9.92 6.66
CA ALA A 17 16.06 -11.10 7.48
C ALA A 17 15.24 -12.19 6.77
N ASP A 18 15.84 -13.37 6.73
CA ASP A 18 15.18 -14.66 6.58
C ASP A 18 13.83 -14.74 7.32
N GLY A 19 12.84 -15.29 6.61
CA GLY A 19 11.83 -16.15 7.23
C GLY A 19 10.50 -15.49 7.61
N ASP A 20 9.65 -15.25 6.62
CA ASP A 20 8.22 -15.52 6.82
C ASP A 20 7.72 -16.39 5.68
N GLU A 21 7.95 -17.70 5.78
CA GLU A 21 7.47 -18.73 4.84
C GLU A 21 5.94 -18.94 4.91
N ARG A 22 5.18 -17.96 5.45
CA ARG A 22 3.72 -17.98 5.39
C ARG A 22 3.31 -17.43 4.04
N GLU A 23 2.59 -18.26 3.29
CA GLU A 23 2.12 -17.92 1.95
C GLU A 23 1.43 -16.56 1.95
N ASP A 24 1.81 -15.68 1.02
CA ASP A 24 1.15 -14.39 0.83
C ASP A 24 -0.37 -14.62 0.74
N PRO A 25 -1.20 -13.97 1.56
CA PRO A 25 -2.65 -14.20 1.54
C PRO A 25 -3.27 -14.04 0.14
N LEU A 26 -2.70 -13.20 -0.73
CA LEU A 26 -3.13 -13.11 -2.13
C LEU A 26 -2.73 -14.36 -2.94
N ALA A 27 -1.49 -14.82 -2.79
CA ALA A 27 -1.02 -16.05 -3.42
C ALA A 27 -1.79 -17.29 -2.91
N ALA A 28 -2.10 -17.35 -1.61
CA ALA A 28 -2.90 -18.41 -1.00
C ALA A 28 -4.36 -18.42 -1.51
N ALA A 29 -4.90 -17.24 -1.86
CA ALA A 29 -6.19 -17.11 -2.54
C ALA A 29 -6.15 -17.48 -4.03
N GLY A 30 -4.97 -17.84 -4.57
CA GLY A 30 -4.76 -18.09 -5.99
C GLY A 30 -4.89 -16.85 -6.87
N VAL A 31 -4.81 -15.66 -6.26
CA VAL A 31 -4.87 -14.37 -6.94
C VAL A 31 -3.48 -13.79 -6.97
N ASP A 32 -2.83 -13.84 -8.13
CA ASP A 32 -1.60 -13.10 -8.38
C ASP A 32 -1.96 -11.80 -9.12
N PRO A 33 -2.10 -10.66 -8.42
CA PRO A 33 -2.42 -9.41 -9.07
C PRO A 33 -1.23 -8.96 -9.91
N VAL A 34 -1.41 -8.99 -11.23
CA VAL A 34 -0.44 -8.41 -12.17
C VAL A 34 -0.47 -6.90 -12.01
N VAL A 35 0.48 -6.35 -11.26
CA VAL A 35 0.72 -4.91 -11.17
C VAL A 35 1.66 -4.53 -12.32
N PRO A 36 1.23 -3.67 -13.26
CA PRO A 36 2.12 -3.15 -14.30
C PRO A 36 3.32 -2.43 -13.67
N GLU A 37 4.51 -2.56 -14.27
CA GLU A 37 5.72 -1.89 -13.74
C GLU A 37 5.59 -0.36 -13.73
N ASP A 38 4.77 0.20 -14.64
CA ASP A 38 4.51 1.65 -14.74
C ASP A 38 3.35 2.13 -13.84
N ALA A 39 2.78 1.29 -12.97
CA ALA A 39 1.61 1.66 -12.16
C ALA A 39 1.90 2.74 -11.10
N SER A 40 3.16 2.86 -10.68
CA SER A 40 3.65 3.89 -9.77
C SER A 40 3.75 5.27 -10.43
N ASP A 41 4.02 5.31 -11.73
CA ASP A 41 4.13 6.51 -12.57
C ASP A 41 2.80 6.85 -13.27
N ALA A 42 1.71 6.16 -12.94
CA ALA A 42 0.40 6.43 -13.52
C ALA A 42 -0.12 7.81 -13.07
N GLU A 43 -0.15 8.76 -13.99
CA GLU A 43 -0.77 10.07 -13.76
C GLU A 43 -2.30 9.95 -13.82
N PHE A 44 -2.96 10.38 -12.74
CA PHE A 44 -4.41 10.50 -12.67
C PHE A 44 -4.81 11.95 -12.91
N PRO A 45 -5.81 12.22 -13.77
CA PRO A 45 -6.32 13.57 -13.92
C PRO A 45 -7.00 14.02 -12.62
N VAL A 46 -6.84 15.30 -12.29
CA VAL A 46 -7.63 15.94 -11.23
C VAL A 46 -9.10 15.89 -11.64
N ASP A 47 -9.93 15.25 -10.83
CA ASP A 47 -11.34 15.03 -11.13
C ASP A 47 -12.18 14.98 -9.85
N ASP A 48 -12.71 16.14 -9.47
CA ASP A 48 -13.55 16.27 -8.28
C ASP A 48 -14.86 15.48 -8.39
N GLU A 49 -15.43 15.29 -9.60
CA GLU A 49 -16.67 14.52 -9.78
C GLU A 49 -16.43 13.04 -9.48
N VAL A 50 -15.32 12.47 -10.00
CA VAL A 50 -14.93 11.09 -9.70
C VAL A 50 -14.58 10.92 -8.23
N ARG A 51 -13.86 11.88 -7.65
CA ARG A 51 -13.49 11.89 -6.23
C ARG A 51 -14.72 11.88 -5.33
N GLU A 52 -15.67 12.79 -5.56
CA GLU A 52 -16.92 12.87 -4.78
C GLU A 52 -17.74 11.59 -4.94
N PHE A 53 -17.88 11.07 -6.18
CA PHE A 53 -18.59 9.83 -6.43
C PHE A 53 -17.99 8.64 -5.66
N LEU A 54 -16.66 8.50 -5.66
CA LEU A 54 -15.99 7.44 -4.90
C LEU A 54 -16.21 7.58 -3.39
N ARG A 55 -16.29 8.80 -2.88
CA ARG A 55 -16.56 9.07 -1.46
C ARG A 55 -18.01 8.77 -1.08
N ASP A 56 -18.96 9.09 -1.95
CA ASP A 56 -20.37 8.70 -1.75
C ASP A 56 -20.51 7.17 -1.69
N VAL A 57 -19.88 6.45 -2.62
CA VAL A 57 -19.86 4.99 -2.59
C VAL A 57 -19.15 4.48 -1.33
N ALA A 58 -18.07 5.12 -0.91
CA ALA A 58 -17.34 4.76 0.31
C ALA A 58 -18.20 4.88 1.57
N GLU A 59 -19.08 5.87 1.64
CA GLU A 59 -20.06 6.01 2.73
C GLU A 59 -21.18 4.97 2.62
N ASP A 60 -21.71 4.71 1.42
CA ASP A 60 -22.79 3.74 1.21
C ASP A 60 -22.42 2.31 1.62
N VAL A 61 -21.18 1.89 1.35
CA VAL A 61 -20.71 0.54 1.71
C VAL A 61 -20.25 0.43 3.16
N ARG A 62 -20.21 1.53 3.91
CA ARG A 62 -19.66 1.57 5.26
C ARG A 62 -20.65 1.02 6.30
N GLY A 63 -20.57 -0.28 6.53
CA GLY A 63 -21.26 -0.98 7.63
C GLY A 63 -20.44 -1.11 8.92
N ASP A 64 -20.98 -1.86 9.89
CA ASP A 64 -20.35 -2.07 11.20
C ASP A 64 -19.20 -3.09 11.23
N SER A 65 -19.13 -3.96 10.22
CA SER A 65 -18.12 -5.02 10.14
C SER A 65 -16.71 -4.47 9.92
N SER A 66 -15.71 -5.28 10.26
CA SER A 66 -14.31 -4.91 10.01
C SER A 66 -14.03 -4.82 8.51
N GLU A 67 -14.63 -5.70 7.71
CA GLU A 67 -14.47 -5.73 6.26
C GLU A 67 -15.12 -4.52 5.58
N SER A 68 -16.34 -4.16 5.97
CA SER A 68 -17.03 -2.99 5.39
C SER A 68 -16.31 -1.68 5.68
N LYS A 69 -15.75 -1.52 6.89
CA LYS A 69 -14.92 -0.36 7.24
C LYS A 69 -13.62 -0.34 6.45
N GLN A 70 -13.00 -1.50 6.24
CA GLN A 70 -11.79 -1.60 5.44
C GLN A 70 -12.06 -1.27 3.96
N LEU A 71 -13.15 -1.76 3.39
CA LEU A 71 -13.55 -1.46 2.01
C LEU A 71 -13.80 0.04 1.81
N SER A 72 -14.55 0.66 2.73
CA SER A 72 -14.77 2.11 2.76
C SER A 72 -13.45 2.87 2.80
N ALA A 73 -12.51 2.48 3.67
CA ALA A 73 -11.19 3.12 3.76
C ALA A 73 -10.36 3.00 2.46
N VAL A 74 -10.44 1.86 1.78
CA VAL A 74 -9.77 1.69 0.46
C VAL A 74 -10.38 2.63 -0.57
N LEU A 75 -11.70 2.76 -0.63
CA LEU A 75 -12.36 3.67 -1.58
C LEU A 75 -12.00 5.13 -1.32
N TYR A 76 -11.88 5.54 -0.06
CA TYR A 76 -11.35 6.86 0.29
C TYR A 76 -9.93 7.05 -0.25
N ARG A 77 -9.03 6.09 -0.01
CA ARG A 77 -7.65 6.17 -0.51
C ARG A 77 -7.58 6.20 -2.04
N VAL A 78 -8.46 5.48 -2.73
CA VAL A 78 -8.57 5.55 -4.20
C VAL A 78 -9.12 6.90 -4.66
N SER A 79 -10.02 7.52 -3.90
CA SER A 79 -10.53 8.87 -4.22
C SER A 79 -9.43 9.92 -4.18
N ASP A 80 -8.42 9.74 -3.33
CA ASP A 80 -7.29 10.65 -3.21
C ASP A 80 -6.41 10.68 -4.49
N LEU A 81 -6.50 9.67 -5.36
CA LEU A 81 -5.81 9.67 -6.66
C LEU A 81 -6.29 10.80 -7.59
N TYR A 82 -7.51 11.31 -7.38
CA TYR A 82 -8.12 12.34 -8.22
C TYR A 82 -8.08 13.73 -7.56
N ASP A 83 -7.44 13.85 -6.39
CA ASP A 83 -7.30 15.10 -5.63
C ASP A 83 -5.95 15.76 -5.96
N GLU A 84 -5.96 17.02 -6.42
CA GLU A 84 -4.72 17.76 -6.74
C GLU A 84 -3.83 18.02 -5.51
N GLY A 85 -4.40 17.94 -4.31
CA GLY A 85 -3.71 18.21 -3.05
C GLY A 85 -3.12 16.99 -2.35
N GLU A 86 -3.41 15.77 -2.83
CA GLU A 86 -2.98 14.54 -2.20
C GLU A 86 -1.87 13.84 -3.02
N GLU A 87 -0.80 13.45 -2.34
CA GLU A 87 0.25 12.62 -2.93
C GLU A 87 -0.07 11.14 -2.61
N THR A 88 -0.64 10.42 -3.59
CA THR A 88 -0.86 8.97 -3.48
C THR A 88 -0.66 8.29 -4.84
N SER A 89 -0.24 7.02 -4.84
CA SER A 89 -0.15 6.19 -6.04
C SER A 89 -0.94 4.87 -5.90
N PRO A 90 -1.36 4.24 -7.01
CA PRO A 90 -2.00 2.92 -6.97
C PRO A 90 -1.13 1.86 -6.27
N GLU A 91 0.19 1.91 -6.44
CA GLU A 91 1.13 1.01 -5.79
C GLU A 91 1.07 1.15 -4.26
N GLU A 92 1.10 2.38 -3.75
CA GLU A 92 1.02 2.64 -2.31
C GLU A 92 -0.29 2.10 -1.71
N ILE A 93 -1.40 2.28 -2.42
CA ILE A 93 -2.71 1.74 -2.02
C ILE A 93 -2.65 0.22 -1.94
N TYR A 94 -2.13 -0.44 -2.98
CA TYR A 94 -2.00 -1.89 -3.03
C TYR A 94 -1.12 -2.43 -1.91
N LEU A 95 0.07 -1.85 -1.70
CA LEU A 95 1.00 -2.26 -0.65
C LEU A 95 0.38 -2.10 0.74
N ASN A 96 -0.37 -1.01 0.97
CA ASN A 96 -1.08 -0.80 2.23
C ASN A 96 -2.12 -1.91 2.50
N VAL A 97 -2.96 -2.22 1.51
CA VAL A 97 -3.99 -3.27 1.64
C VAL A 97 -3.36 -4.64 1.86
N ARG A 98 -2.34 -4.99 1.08
CA ARG A 98 -1.60 -6.27 1.21
C ARG A 98 -0.99 -6.41 2.60
N HIS A 99 -0.39 -5.34 3.12
CA HIS A 99 0.18 -5.32 4.46
C HIS A 99 -0.88 -5.55 5.55
N ILE A 100 -2.06 -4.89 5.44
CA ILE A 100 -3.17 -5.09 6.37
C ILE A 100 -3.65 -6.55 6.34
N MET A 101 -3.79 -7.15 5.15
CA MET A 101 -4.24 -8.54 5.04
C MET A 101 -3.23 -9.51 5.65
N ARG A 102 -1.92 -9.28 5.47
CA ARG A 102 -0.86 -10.08 6.11
C ARG A 102 -0.95 -10.01 7.63
N ILE A 103 -1.09 -8.80 8.19
CA ILE A 103 -1.24 -8.65 9.64
C ILE A 103 -2.52 -9.33 10.14
N LYS A 104 -3.64 -9.23 9.39
CA LYS A 104 -4.89 -9.91 9.77
C LYS A 104 -4.73 -11.43 9.74
N SER A 105 -4.02 -12.00 8.76
CA SER A 105 -3.72 -13.45 8.74
C SER A 105 -2.82 -13.89 9.88
N GLU A 106 -2.01 -12.99 10.45
CA GLU A 106 -1.11 -13.26 11.57
C GLU A 106 -1.79 -13.20 12.97
N GLY A 107 -3.07 -12.83 13.02
CA GLY A 107 -3.80 -12.64 14.29
C GLY A 107 -3.84 -11.20 14.80
N GLY A 108 -3.43 -10.22 13.99
CA GLY A 108 -3.50 -8.79 14.29
C GLY A 108 -2.30 -8.22 15.03
N LEU A 109 -2.24 -6.89 15.17
CA LEU A 109 -1.11 -6.12 15.75
C LEU A 109 -0.82 -6.38 17.25
N ARG A 110 -1.56 -7.27 17.92
CA ARG A 110 -1.56 -7.43 19.39
C ARG A 110 -1.17 -8.82 19.87
N ARG A 111 -0.21 -9.45 19.20
CA ARG A 111 0.52 -10.54 19.84
C ARG A 111 1.46 -9.99 20.89
#